data_AF-A0A553WB30-F1
#
_entry.id   AF-A0A553WB30-F1
#
_cell.length_a   1.000
_cell.length_b   1.000
_cell.length_c   1.000
_cell.angle_alpha   90.00
_cell.angle_beta   90.00
_cell.angle_gamma   90.00
#
_symmetry.space_group_name_H-M   'P 1'
#
loop_
_entity.id
_entity.type
_entity.pdbx_description
1 polymer ?
#
loop_
_entity_poly.entity_id
_entity_poly.type
_entity_poly.pdbx_seq_one_letter_code
_entity_poly.pdbx_strand_id
1 'polypeptide(L)'
;MGGIPVTTLTAQAARPALLQVDDEVRKFGNWILIWVVLANIGFAAMWFSGAPPRHMEIVYAGLIGLVVKRMPFAIRYLAFVGILTFSTLKFVGGLFNLDMSSLFYSLQFFAEIKPSNSFDYIAGAAVIIGVMIAAYKLLRRDSDFARPMLIIAAAAAFVSLAAVDLWMGKDMRGHYFRAAPEGALFGSATGDSGFAARADGKRHLVLIVVEAMGLPKDNPEMAKLLFAPLVDNSAVQARYEFKRGTAPYYNSTTAGEIRELCGRWGDYYDLLDRKDTGCLPSVLAKKGYDTLAMHSFTGSFFKREQWYPNIGFAKREFGKDMMKAGAEKCGGVFPGACDRQIPQQIAAKLKAAQKPTFLYWLTLNSHLPVPSGLNLNVDNCERVSAFLKAEYPQICRQFAIYHDIQTALADEITASDFPDADILLVGDHMPPYFDRHHRTQFDPGHVPWLYLRRKDEADKNAAPR
;
A
#
# COMPACT_ATOMS: atom_id res chain seq x y z
N MET A 1 -96.39 -10.26 19.78
CA MET A 1 -95.45 -10.79 18.76
C MET A 1 -94.05 -10.42 19.20
N GLY A 2 -93.20 -11.42 19.45
CA GLY A 2 -91.86 -11.24 20.00
C GLY A 2 -90.86 -10.73 18.97
N GLY A 3 -90.07 -9.74 19.36
CA GLY A 3 -88.89 -9.29 18.62
C GLY A 3 -87.65 -9.96 19.20
N ILE A 4 -86.96 -10.76 18.39
CA ILE A 4 -85.68 -11.39 18.71
C ILE A 4 -84.58 -10.31 18.64
N PRO A 5 -83.75 -10.10 19.67
CA PRO A 5 -82.56 -9.29 19.52
C PRO A 5 -81.45 -10.13 18.86
N VAL A 6 -81.04 -9.72 17.67
CA VAL A 6 -79.85 -10.26 16.98
C VAL A 6 -78.62 -9.60 17.58
N THR A 7 -77.89 -10.35 18.41
CA THR A 7 -76.59 -9.95 18.95
C THR A 7 -75.53 -10.09 17.85
N THR A 8 -75.02 -8.99 17.33
CA THR A 8 -73.86 -8.95 16.43
C THR A 8 -72.57 -9.23 17.23
N LEU A 9 -72.17 -10.50 17.29
CA LEU A 9 -70.82 -10.90 17.68
C LEU A 9 -69.83 -10.45 16.61
N THR A 10 -69.18 -9.30 16.83
CA THR A 10 -67.97 -8.95 16.08
C THR A 10 -66.81 -9.78 16.63
N ALA A 11 -66.56 -10.91 15.98
CA ALA A 11 -65.36 -11.71 16.24
C ALA A 11 -64.13 -10.91 15.81
N GLN A 12 -63.48 -10.26 16.77
CA GLN A 12 -62.13 -9.73 16.62
C GLN A 12 -61.20 -10.95 16.46
N ALA A 13 -60.87 -11.29 15.23
CA ALA A 13 -59.92 -12.35 14.92
C ALA A 13 -58.53 -11.97 15.45
N ALA A 14 -58.23 -12.37 16.69
CA ALA A 14 -56.89 -12.33 17.24
C ALA A 14 -56.00 -13.26 16.40
N ARG A 15 -54.91 -12.72 15.85
CA ARG A 15 -53.90 -13.50 15.13
C ARG A 15 -53.31 -14.56 16.08
N PRO A 16 -53.07 -15.80 15.61
CA PRO A 16 -52.63 -16.90 16.46
C PRO A 16 -51.27 -16.60 17.13
N ALA A 17 -51.15 -16.97 18.41
CA ALA A 17 -50.03 -16.66 19.30
C ALA A 17 -48.67 -17.26 18.88
N LEU A 18 -48.62 -18.10 17.85
CA LEU A 18 -47.38 -18.75 17.38
C LEU A 18 -46.41 -17.82 16.62
N LEU A 19 -46.80 -16.57 16.34
CA LEU A 19 -46.02 -15.60 15.54
C LEU A 19 -45.69 -14.29 16.27
N GLN A 20 -46.01 -14.18 17.57
CA GLN A 20 -45.63 -13.00 18.34
C GLN A 20 -44.19 -13.16 18.85
N VAL A 21 -43.24 -12.59 18.11
CA VAL A 21 -41.86 -12.43 18.58
C VAL A 21 -41.90 -11.58 19.84
N ASP A 22 -41.39 -12.15 20.95
CA ASP A 22 -41.20 -11.47 22.23
C ASP A 22 -40.57 -10.09 22.03
N ASP A 23 -41.11 -9.05 22.69
CA ASP A 23 -40.70 -7.66 22.47
C ASP A 23 -39.21 -7.46 22.84
N GLU A 24 -38.75 -8.11 23.91
CA GLU A 24 -37.34 -8.13 24.30
C GLU A 24 -36.45 -8.75 23.20
N VAL A 25 -36.91 -9.84 22.58
CA VAL A 25 -36.21 -10.49 21.46
C VAL A 25 -36.18 -9.60 20.22
N ARG A 26 -37.27 -8.85 19.96
CA ARG A 26 -37.31 -7.87 18.86
C ARG A 26 -36.33 -6.72 19.07
N LYS A 27 -36.25 -6.16 20.29
CA LYS A 27 -35.28 -5.12 20.66
C LYS A 27 -33.84 -5.62 20.55
N PHE A 28 -33.58 -6.84 21.03
CA PHE A 28 -32.31 -7.52 20.87
C PHE A 28 -31.95 -7.71 19.38
N GLY A 29 -32.90 -8.12 18.55
CA GLY A 29 -32.69 -8.27 17.10
C GLY A 29 -32.32 -6.94 16.42
N ASN A 30 -33.00 -5.83 16.78
CA ASN A 30 -32.62 -4.50 16.30
C ASN A 30 -31.20 -4.13 16.72
N TRP A 31 -30.82 -4.46 17.95
CA TRP A 31 -29.48 -4.20 18.47
C TRP A 31 -28.40 -4.98 17.70
N ILE A 32 -28.60 -6.29 17.49
CA ILE A 32 -27.70 -7.15 16.70
C ILE A 32 -27.55 -6.61 15.28
N LEU A 33 -28.67 -6.27 14.64
CA LEU A 33 -28.66 -5.74 13.29
C LEU A 33 -27.80 -4.48 13.16
N ILE A 34 -27.80 -3.62 14.17
CA ILE A 34 -27.08 -2.34 14.12
C ILE A 34 -25.61 -2.52 14.52
N TRP A 35 -25.36 -3.06 15.72
CA TRP A 35 -24.03 -3.03 16.34
C TRP A 35 -23.14 -4.21 15.99
N VAL A 36 -23.73 -5.33 15.55
CA VAL A 36 -22.98 -6.52 15.13
C VAL A 36 -22.96 -6.65 13.62
N VAL A 37 -24.11 -6.48 12.94
CA VAL A 37 -24.17 -6.62 11.48
C VAL A 37 -23.79 -5.32 10.78
N LEU A 38 -24.59 -4.26 10.92
CA LEU A 38 -24.42 -3.04 10.12
C LEU A 38 -23.09 -2.33 10.37
N ALA A 39 -22.62 -2.27 11.61
CA ALA A 39 -21.32 -1.68 11.96
C ALA A 39 -20.13 -2.40 11.28
N ASN A 40 -20.29 -3.68 10.91
CA ASN A 40 -19.19 -4.53 10.47
C ASN A 40 -19.33 -5.04 9.03
N ILE A 41 -20.54 -5.04 8.46
CA ILE A 41 -20.84 -5.71 7.17
C ILE A 41 -19.99 -5.18 6.02
N GLY A 42 -19.81 -3.85 5.95
CA GLY A 42 -19.04 -3.21 4.89
C GLY A 42 -17.61 -3.71 4.84
N PHE A 43 -17.07 -4.13 5.99
CA PHE A 43 -15.70 -4.61 6.03
C PHE A 43 -15.48 -6.07 6.41
N ALA A 44 -16.54 -6.78 6.79
CA ALA A 44 -16.62 -8.24 6.68
C ALA A 44 -16.63 -8.68 5.20
N ALA A 45 -17.28 -7.90 4.32
CA ALA A 45 -17.20 -8.11 2.87
C ALA A 45 -15.73 -8.08 2.37
N MET A 46 -14.87 -7.31 3.04
CA MET A 46 -13.46 -7.22 2.68
C MET A 46 -12.61 -8.41 3.17
N TRP A 47 -13.14 -9.34 3.96
CA TRP A 47 -12.41 -10.57 4.31
C TRP A 47 -12.03 -11.37 3.06
N PHE A 48 -12.89 -11.36 2.03
CA PHE A 48 -12.63 -12.05 0.77
C PHE A 48 -11.58 -11.35 -0.09
N SER A 49 -11.43 -10.04 0.10
CA SER A 49 -10.33 -9.21 -0.39
C SER A 49 -9.11 -9.24 0.55
N GLY A 50 -9.18 -10.06 1.60
CA GLY A 50 -8.10 -10.32 2.52
C GLY A 50 -7.74 -9.16 3.44
N ALA A 51 -8.71 -8.38 3.93
CA ALA A 51 -8.59 -7.28 4.89
C ALA A 51 -7.77 -7.57 6.17
N PRO A 52 -7.11 -6.56 6.78
CA PRO A 52 -6.49 -6.71 8.11
C PRO A 52 -7.58 -7.00 9.18
N PRO A 53 -7.24 -7.78 10.22
CA PRO A 53 -8.17 -8.10 11.28
C PRO A 53 -8.55 -6.84 12.09
N ARG A 54 -9.83 -6.73 12.43
CA ARG A 54 -10.46 -5.67 13.25
C ARG A 54 -11.21 -6.20 14.47
N HIS A 55 -10.86 -7.40 14.93
CA HIS A 55 -11.49 -8.07 16.07
C HIS A 55 -11.69 -7.18 17.31
N MET A 56 -10.76 -6.26 17.62
CA MET A 56 -10.91 -5.32 18.74
C MET A 56 -11.97 -4.25 18.47
N GLU A 57 -12.01 -3.71 17.25
CA GLU A 57 -13.01 -2.73 16.81
C GLU A 57 -14.43 -3.32 16.83
N ILE A 58 -14.58 -4.60 16.45
CA ILE A 58 -15.86 -5.34 16.57
C ILE A 58 -16.31 -5.41 18.04
N VAL A 59 -15.38 -5.74 18.96
CA VAL A 59 -15.66 -5.78 20.39
C VAL A 59 -16.06 -4.39 20.90
N TYR A 60 -15.34 -3.34 20.51
CA TYR A 60 -15.67 -1.97 20.90
C TYR A 60 -17.05 -1.54 20.40
N ALA A 61 -17.41 -1.85 19.15
CA ALA A 61 -18.74 -1.58 18.62
C ALA A 61 -19.84 -2.26 19.43
N GLY A 62 -19.65 -3.54 19.78
CA GLY A 62 -20.57 -4.28 20.64
C GLY A 62 -20.70 -3.69 22.05
N LEU A 63 -19.59 -3.36 22.71
CA LEU A 63 -19.62 -2.79 24.06
C LEU A 63 -20.26 -1.39 24.07
N ILE A 64 -19.87 -0.52 23.14
CA ILE A 64 -20.48 0.81 23.00
C ILE A 64 -21.98 0.67 22.76
N GLY A 65 -22.38 -0.23 21.86
CA GLY A 65 -23.79 -0.51 21.58
C GLY A 65 -24.59 -0.91 22.81
N LEU A 66 -24.02 -1.73 23.70
CA LEU A 66 -24.69 -2.13 24.95
C LEU A 66 -24.82 -0.94 25.93
N VAL A 67 -23.81 -0.09 26.01
CA VAL A 67 -23.80 1.11 26.88
C VAL A 67 -24.83 2.13 26.41
N VAL A 68 -24.88 2.41 25.10
CA VAL A 68 -25.71 3.50 24.57
C VAL A 68 -27.16 3.09 24.28
N LYS A 69 -27.55 1.81 24.38
CA LYS A 69 -28.89 1.33 23.99
C LYS A 69 -30.06 2.06 24.68
N ARG A 70 -29.84 2.58 25.89
CA ARG A 70 -30.81 3.36 26.69
C ARG A 70 -30.79 4.86 26.42
N MET A 71 -29.82 5.33 25.64
CA MET A 71 -29.58 6.75 25.44
C MET A 71 -30.50 7.31 24.34
N PRO A 72 -30.73 8.64 24.32
CA PRO A 72 -31.44 9.31 23.24
C PRO A 72 -30.85 8.98 21.87
N PHE A 73 -31.69 9.05 20.83
CA PHE A 73 -31.29 8.76 19.44
C PHE A 73 -30.00 9.48 19.02
N ALA A 74 -29.86 10.77 19.37
CA ALA A 74 -28.68 11.56 19.02
C ALA A 74 -27.38 10.93 19.56
N ILE A 75 -27.36 10.50 20.82
CA ILE A 75 -26.18 9.86 21.44
C ILE A 75 -25.88 8.52 20.77
N ARG A 76 -26.92 7.70 20.51
CA ARG A 76 -26.75 6.41 19.84
C ARG A 76 -26.19 6.56 18.42
N TYR A 77 -26.69 7.54 17.66
CA TYR A 77 -26.22 7.82 16.31
C TYR A 77 -24.80 8.38 16.29
N LEU A 78 -24.47 9.33 17.17
CA LEU A 78 -23.11 9.87 17.28
C LEU A 78 -22.11 8.80 17.72
N ALA A 79 -22.49 7.92 18.65
CA ALA A 79 -21.66 6.79 19.05
C ALA A 79 -21.42 5.81 17.90
N PHE A 80 -22.46 5.52 17.09
CA PHE A 80 -22.34 4.68 15.90
C PHE A 80 -21.41 5.30 14.84
N VAL A 81 -21.59 6.59 14.54
CA VAL A 81 -20.71 7.32 13.61
C VAL A 81 -19.28 7.33 14.14
N GLY A 82 -19.08 7.61 15.43
CA GLY A 82 -17.77 7.62 16.07
C GLY A 82 -17.03 6.28 15.95
N ILE A 83 -17.70 5.15 16.26
CA ILE A 83 -17.07 3.84 16.14
C ILE A 83 -16.83 3.44 14.68
N LEU A 84 -17.72 3.81 13.75
CA LEU A 84 -17.52 3.55 12.33
C LEU A 84 -16.32 4.34 11.82
N THR A 85 -16.22 5.64 12.12
CA THR A 85 -15.08 6.48 11.75
C THR A 85 -13.79 5.94 12.36
N PHE A 86 -13.78 5.61 13.65
CA PHE A 86 -12.60 5.01 14.30
C PHE A 86 -12.19 3.70 13.61
N SER A 87 -13.15 2.80 13.37
CA SER A 87 -12.91 1.52 12.69
C SER A 87 -12.37 1.74 11.28
N THR A 88 -12.92 2.68 10.50
CA THR A 88 -12.44 3.02 9.17
C THR A 88 -11.03 3.58 9.21
N LEU A 89 -10.72 4.51 10.11
CA LEU A 89 -9.38 5.09 10.23
C LEU A 89 -8.36 4.05 10.67
N LYS A 90 -8.68 3.21 11.66
CA LYS A 90 -7.82 2.10 12.08
C LYS A 90 -7.62 1.07 10.98
N PHE A 91 -8.67 0.79 10.22
CA PHE A 91 -8.62 -0.13 9.10
C PHE A 91 -7.74 0.40 7.96
N VAL A 92 -7.94 1.66 7.55
CA VAL A 92 -7.09 2.34 6.56
C VAL A 92 -5.65 2.45 7.07
N GLY A 93 -5.45 2.87 8.32
CA GLY A 93 -4.14 2.87 8.97
C GLY A 93 -3.47 1.50 8.93
N GLY A 94 -4.22 0.42 9.21
CA GLY A 94 -3.73 -0.96 9.11
C GLY A 94 -3.41 -1.39 7.67
N LEU A 95 -4.17 -0.93 6.66
CA LEU A 95 -3.87 -1.17 5.25
C LEU A 95 -2.53 -0.56 4.82
N PHE A 96 -2.19 0.62 5.36
CA PHE A 96 -0.98 1.37 5.03
C PHE A 96 0.11 1.32 6.11
N ASN A 97 -0.11 0.54 7.19
CA ASN A 97 0.69 0.52 8.42
C ASN A 97 1.06 1.91 8.97
N LEU A 98 0.12 2.84 8.84
CA LEU A 98 0.19 4.16 9.45
C LEU A 98 -0.44 4.08 10.84
N ASP A 99 0.27 4.57 11.85
CA ASP A 99 -0.36 4.84 13.13
C ASP A 99 -1.41 5.97 12.99
N MET A 100 -2.23 6.17 14.02
CA MET A 100 -3.29 7.18 13.95
C MET A 100 -2.72 8.58 13.72
N SER A 101 -1.57 8.92 14.31
CA SER A 101 -0.90 10.21 14.11
C SER A 101 -0.44 10.42 12.68
N SER A 102 0.13 9.40 12.06
CA SER A 102 0.59 9.37 10.67
C SER A 102 -0.58 9.52 9.71
N LEU A 103 -1.70 8.86 10.01
CA LEU A 103 -2.93 8.99 9.23
C LEU A 103 -3.50 10.41 9.32
N PHE A 104 -3.58 11.00 10.52
CA PHE A 104 -4.01 12.39 10.69
C PHE A 104 -3.07 13.37 9.99
N TYR A 105 -1.76 13.15 10.07
CA TYR A 105 -0.77 13.92 9.32
C TYR A 105 -1.01 13.78 7.80
N SER A 106 -1.32 12.57 7.32
CA SER A 106 -1.58 12.32 5.89
C SER A 106 -2.79 13.09 5.35
N LEU A 107 -3.77 13.42 6.19
CA LEU A 107 -4.96 14.20 5.78
C LEU A 107 -4.61 15.59 5.25
N GLN A 108 -3.46 16.17 5.64
CA GLN A 108 -3.04 17.46 5.09
C GLN A 108 -2.69 17.37 3.60
N PHE A 109 -2.32 16.18 3.13
CA PHE A 109 -2.03 15.90 1.73
C PHE A 109 -3.28 15.46 0.95
N PHE A 110 -4.48 15.51 1.55
CA PHE A 110 -5.71 15.15 0.85
C PHE A 110 -5.94 15.98 -0.42
N ALA A 111 -5.45 17.23 -0.45
CA ALA A 111 -5.50 18.07 -1.65
C ALA A 111 -4.49 17.64 -2.75
N GLU A 112 -3.42 16.94 -2.38
CA GLU A 112 -2.40 16.43 -3.30
C GLU A 112 -2.76 15.05 -3.85
N ILE A 113 -3.56 14.29 -3.10
CA ILE A 113 -4.07 12.97 -3.47
C ILE A 113 -5.34 13.14 -4.31
N LYS A 114 -5.56 12.26 -5.30
CA LYS A 114 -6.79 12.22 -6.09
C LYS A 114 -7.54 10.90 -5.90
N PRO A 115 -8.26 10.69 -4.77
CA PRO A 115 -8.97 9.44 -4.52
C PRO A 115 -10.04 9.15 -5.57
N SER A 116 -10.61 10.19 -6.20
CA SER A 116 -11.56 10.07 -7.31
C SER A 116 -11.01 9.34 -8.53
N ASN A 117 -9.69 9.19 -8.64
CA ASN A 117 -9.06 8.40 -9.70
C ASN A 117 -9.09 6.89 -9.42
N SER A 118 -9.66 6.46 -8.29
CA SER A 118 -9.77 5.06 -7.87
C SER A 118 -11.23 4.68 -7.65
N PHE A 119 -11.70 3.67 -8.39
CA PHE A 119 -13.03 3.09 -8.18
C PHE A 119 -13.17 2.51 -6.76
N ASP A 120 -12.13 1.86 -6.25
CA ASP A 120 -12.17 1.23 -4.92
C ASP A 120 -12.39 2.26 -3.80
N TYR A 121 -11.76 3.43 -3.90
CA TYR A 121 -11.95 4.51 -2.94
C TYR A 121 -13.35 5.13 -3.03
N ILE A 122 -13.89 5.30 -4.25
CA ILE A 122 -15.26 5.79 -4.45
C ILE A 122 -16.28 4.80 -3.90
N ALA A 123 -16.12 3.51 -4.21
CA ALA A 123 -16.99 2.44 -3.74
C ALA A 123 -16.95 2.34 -2.20
N GLY A 124 -15.75 2.38 -1.60
CA GLY A 124 -15.59 2.41 -0.14
C GLY A 124 -16.30 3.59 0.52
N ALA A 125 -16.16 4.80 -0.03
CA ALA A 125 -16.86 5.99 0.47
C ALA A 125 -18.39 5.84 0.36
N ALA A 126 -18.90 5.33 -0.76
CA ALA A 126 -20.33 5.11 -0.96
C ALA A 126 -20.90 4.09 0.04
N VAL A 127 -20.16 3.00 0.33
CA VAL A 127 -20.54 2.01 1.35
C VAL A 127 -20.62 2.64 2.74
N ILE A 128 -19.63 3.43 3.14
CA ILE A 128 -19.61 4.12 4.45
C ILE A 128 -20.83 5.06 4.57
N ILE A 129 -21.12 5.84 3.54
CA ILE A 129 -22.29 6.73 3.50
C ILE A 129 -23.59 5.93 3.59
N GLY A 130 -23.72 4.84 2.83
CA GLY A 130 -24.88 3.96 2.86
C GLY A 130 -25.12 3.35 4.25
N VAL A 131 -24.05 2.91 4.92
CA VAL A 131 -24.09 2.38 6.30
C VAL A 131 -24.57 3.46 7.28
N MET A 132 -24.06 4.70 7.17
CA MET A 132 -24.51 5.81 8.03
C MET A 132 -25.99 6.16 7.81
N ILE A 133 -26.49 6.14 6.58
CA ILE A 133 -27.91 6.38 6.26
C ILE A 133 -28.79 5.25 6.81
N ALA A 134 -28.36 4.00 6.64
CA ALA A 134 -29.06 2.85 7.20
C ALA A 134 -29.10 2.91 8.74
N ALA A 135 -27.99 3.27 9.39
CA ALA A 135 -27.90 3.42 10.83
C ALA A 135 -28.85 4.53 11.34
N TYR A 136 -28.90 5.68 10.65
CA TYR A 136 -29.81 6.77 10.96
C TYR A 136 -31.29 6.33 10.97
N LYS A 137 -31.68 5.42 10.06
CA LYS A 137 -33.03 4.85 10.02
C LYS A 137 -33.24 3.78 11.10
N LEU A 138 -32.30 2.84 11.24
CA LEU A 138 -32.45 1.68 12.11
C LEU A 138 -32.33 2.02 13.60
N LEU A 139 -31.51 3.00 13.98
CA LEU A 139 -31.35 3.44 15.38
C LEU A 139 -32.59 4.14 15.96
N ARG A 140 -33.58 4.49 15.13
CA ARG A 140 -34.89 4.94 15.61
C ARG A 140 -35.74 3.80 16.18
N ARG A 141 -35.41 2.55 15.85
CA ARG A 141 -36.08 1.39 16.43
C ARG A 141 -35.64 1.20 17.88
N ASP A 142 -36.54 0.66 18.68
CA ASP A 142 -36.22 0.33 20.06
C ASP A 142 -35.21 -0.83 20.11
N SER A 143 -34.19 -0.66 20.94
CA SER A 143 -33.08 -1.60 21.17
C SER A 143 -32.76 -1.75 22.66
N ASP A 144 -33.61 -1.22 23.56
CA ASP A 144 -33.42 -1.33 25.00
C ASP A 144 -34.05 -2.62 25.56
N PHE A 145 -33.34 -3.72 25.36
CA PHE A 145 -33.66 -5.01 26.02
C PHE A 145 -32.96 -5.10 27.38
N ALA A 146 -33.59 -5.68 28.39
CA ALA A 146 -33.06 -5.78 29.76
C ALA A 146 -32.78 -7.22 30.21
N ARG A 147 -33.31 -8.24 29.53
CA ARG A 147 -33.16 -9.65 29.94
C ARG A 147 -31.67 -10.06 30.00
N PRO A 148 -31.15 -10.55 31.15
CA PRO A 148 -29.73 -10.91 31.30
C PRO A 148 -29.21 -11.90 30.25
N MET A 149 -30.01 -12.92 29.91
CA MET A 149 -29.65 -13.89 28.87
C MET A 149 -29.45 -13.24 27.48
N LEU A 150 -30.19 -12.18 27.16
CA LEU A 150 -30.02 -11.45 25.90
C LEU A 150 -28.77 -10.56 25.91
N ILE A 151 -28.36 -10.06 27.08
CA ILE A 151 -27.09 -9.33 27.24
C ILE A 151 -25.90 -10.29 27.05
N ILE A 152 -25.97 -11.49 27.63
CA ILE A 152 -24.97 -12.54 27.42
C ILE A 152 -24.96 -12.95 25.93
N ALA A 153 -26.12 -13.12 25.31
CA ALA A 153 -26.21 -13.42 23.87
C ALA A 153 -25.62 -12.29 23.00
N ALA A 154 -25.82 -11.03 23.36
CA ALA A 154 -25.19 -9.90 22.68
C ALA A 154 -23.66 -9.96 22.78
N ALA A 155 -23.13 -10.23 23.97
CA ALA A 155 -21.70 -10.43 24.19
C ALA A 155 -21.14 -11.58 23.36
N ALA A 156 -21.80 -12.75 23.40
CA ALA A 156 -21.43 -13.89 22.60
C ALA A 156 -21.44 -13.58 21.10
N ALA A 157 -22.40 -12.80 20.61
CA ALA A 157 -22.51 -12.45 19.20
C ALA A 157 -21.30 -11.62 18.70
N PHE A 158 -20.94 -10.51 19.38
CA PHE A 158 -19.81 -9.71 18.91
C PHE A 158 -18.46 -10.38 19.18
N VAL A 159 -18.30 -11.16 20.26
CA VAL A 159 -17.09 -11.94 20.50
C VAL A 159 -16.91 -13.03 19.44
N SER A 160 -17.99 -13.71 19.07
CA SER A 160 -17.94 -14.72 18.00
C SER A 160 -17.59 -14.09 16.66
N LEU A 161 -18.18 -12.93 16.34
CA LEU A 161 -17.83 -12.18 15.13
C LEU A 161 -16.36 -11.73 15.14
N ALA A 162 -15.85 -11.27 16.28
CA ALA A 162 -14.45 -10.91 16.44
C ALA A 162 -13.50 -12.11 16.27
N ALA A 163 -13.90 -13.30 16.75
CA ALA A 163 -13.14 -14.53 16.54
C ALA A 163 -13.13 -14.96 15.05
N VAL A 164 -14.27 -14.84 14.37
CA VAL A 164 -14.37 -15.08 12.92
C VAL A 164 -13.49 -14.11 12.15
N ASP A 165 -13.54 -12.82 12.49
CA ASP A 165 -12.69 -11.79 11.88
C ASP A 165 -11.20 -12.10 12.06
N LEU A 166 -10.78 -12.46 13.28
CA LEU A 166 -9.40 -12.83 13.58
C LEU A 166 -8.97 -14.09 12.81
N TRP A 167 -9.86 -15.07 12.67
CA TRP A 167 -9.60 -16.29 11.92
C TRP A 167 -9.47 -16.02 10.41
N MET A 168 -10.43 -15.29 9.83
CA MET A 168 -10.40 -14.86 8.43
C MET A 168 -9.15 -14.02 8.11
N GLY A 169 -8.68 -13.20 9.06
CA GLY A 169 -7.47 -12.39 8.93
C GLY A 169 -6.15 -13.11 9.28
N LYS A 170 -6.17 -14.36 9.78
CA LYS A 170 -4.99 -15.04 10.35
C LYS A 170 -3.94 -15.41 9.31
N ASP A 171 -4.35 -15.80 8.11
CA ASP A 171 -3.43 -16.13 7.00
C ASP A 171 -3.15 -14.92 6.11
N MET A 172 -3.95 -13.86 6.25
CA MET A 172 -3.67 -12.53 5.70
C MET A 172 -2.57 -11.78 6.47
N ARG A 173 -2.02 -12.40 7.50
CA ARG A 173 -1.01 -11.83 8.38
C ARG A 173 0.22 -11.32 7.62
N GLY A 174 0.78 -12.08 6.67
CA GLY A 174 1.91 -11.62 5.85
C GLY A 174 1.57 -10.55 4.80
N HIS A 175 0.28 -10.25 4.61
CA HIS A 175 -0.19 -9.48 3.46
C HIS A 175 -0.35 -7.97 3.72
N TYR A 176 -0.06 -7.53 4.94
CA TYR A 176 -0.07 -6.12 5.32
C TYR A 176 1.18 -5.80 6.09
N PHE A 177 1.98 -4.90 5.50
CA PHE A 177 2.98 -4.04 6.11
C PHE A 177 3.06 -4.15 7.64
N ARG A 178 4.06 -4.88 8.13
CA ARG A 178 4.32 -5.01 9.57
C ARG A 178 5.57 -4.25 9.92
N ALA A 179 5.62 -3.66 11.11
CA ALA A 179 6.92 -3.39 11.72
C ALA A 179 7.71 -4.70 11.85
N ALA A 180 9.03 -4.62 11.70
CA ALA A 180 9.90 -5.75 11.95
C ALA A 180 9.73 -6.17 13.43
N PRO A 181 9.42 -7.45 13.72
CA PRO A 181 9.36 -7.92 15.10
C PRO A 181 10.74 -7.83 15.74
N GLU A 182 10.79 -7.75 17.07
CA GLU A 182 12.04 -7.77 17.81
C GLU A 182 12.85 -9.03 17.46
N GLY A 183 14.14 -8.85 17.13
CA GLY A 183 15.01 -9.94 16.71
C GLY A 183 14.86 -10.37 15.23
N ALA A 184 14.06 -9.68 14.42
CA ALA A 184 13.98 -9.96 12.99
C ALA A 184 15.36 -9.80 12.32
N LEU A 185 15.78 -10.83 11.58
CA LEU A 185 17.00 -10.79 10.80
C LEU A 185 16.93 -9.66 9.78
N PHE A 186 17.96 -8.80 9.78
CA PHE A 186 18.07 -7.71 8.82
C PHE A 186 18.65 -8.21 7.49
N GLY A 187 18.10 -7.72 6.39
CA GLY A 187 18.60 -7.95 5.03
C GLY A 187 18.22 -6.77 4.13
N SER A 188 19.05 -6.47 3.13
CA SER A 188 18.84 -5.36 2.21
C SER A 188 19.53 -5.64 0.88
N ALA A 189 18.99 -5.14 -0.22
CA ALA A 189 19.61 -5.32 -1.52
C ALA A 189 20.98 -4.64 -1.59
N THR A 190 21.13 -3.46 -0.99
CA THR A 190 22.40 -2.72 -0.92
C THR A 190 23.51 -3.48 -0.17
N GLY A 191 23.16 -4.19 0.91
CA GLY A 191 24.06 -5.07 1.64
C GLY A 191 24.39 -6.35 0.86
N ASP A 192 23.37 -7.09 0.41
CA ASP A 192 23.52 -8.44 -0.13
C ASP A 192 24.11 -8.47 -1.55
N SER A 193 23.93 -7.40 -2.31
CA SER A 193 24.51 -7.26 -3.66
C SER A 193 26.00 -6.93 -3.63
N GLY A 194 26.51 -6.33 -2.55
CA GLY A 194 27.85 -5.72 -2.51
C GLY A 194 27.93 -4.35 -3.20
N PHE A 195 26.79 -3.74 -3.55
CA PHE A 195 26.70 -2.44 -4.24
C PHE A 195 27.53 -1.34 -3.56
N ALA A 196 27.37 -1.16 -2.25
CA ALA A 196 28.09 -0.11 -1.51
C ALA A 196 29.61 -0.31 -1.47
N ALA A 197 30.09 -1.55 -1.61
CA ALA A 197 31.52 -1.86 -1.61
C ALA A 197 32.22 -1.41 -2.91
N ARG A 198 31.45 -1.08 -3.97
CA ARG A 198 31.97 -0.61 -5.26
C ARG A 198 32.21 0.89 -5.32
N ALA A 199 32.04 1.59 -4.20
CA ALA A 199 32.39 3.00 -4.05
C ALA A 199 33.92 3.21 -4.11
N ASP A 200 34.49 3.14 -5.31
CA ASP A 200 35.93 3.25 -5.58
C ASP A 200 36.42 4.68 -5.85
N GLY A 201 35.52 5.67 -5.78
CA GLY A 201 35.81 7.07 -6.02
C GLY A 201 35.94 7.44 -7.50
N LYS A 202 35.61 6.52 -8.42
CA LYS A 202 35.65 6.75 -9.87
C LYS A 202 34.29 6.55 -10.52
N ARG A 203 33.64 5.41 -10.24
CA ARG A 203 32.34 5.09 -10.84
C ARG A 203 31.19 5.72 -10.10
N HIS A 204 30.10 5.99 -10.81
CA HIS A 204 28.83 6.37 -10.19
C HIS A 204 28.17 5.15 -9.55
N LEU A 205 27.31 5.41 -8.55
CA LEU A 205 26.47 4.42 -7.90
C LEU A 205 25.02 4.88 -8.02
N VAL A 206 24.17 4.07 -8.66
CA VAL A 206 22.75 4.40 -8.85
C VAL A 206 21.89 3.39 -8.09
N LEU A 207 21.14 3.87 -7.10
CA LEU A 207 20.16 3.07 -6.37
C LEU A 207 18.75 3.49 -6.80
N ILE A 208 17.98 2.56 -7.36
CA ILE A 208 16.60 2.75 -7.77
C ILE A 208 15.70 1.90 -6.88
N VAL A 209 14.93 2.56 -6.02
CA VAL A 209 13.84 1.91 -5.28
C VAL A 209 12.58 2.02 -6.11
N VAL A 210 12.04 0.88 -6.53
CA VAL A 210 10.89 0.78 -7.41
C VAL A 210 9.63 0.55 -6.57
N GLU A 211 8.76 1.56 -6.57
CA GLU A 211 7.48 1.59 -5.88
C GLU A 211 6.64 0.34 -6.18
N ALA A 212 6.20 -0.31 -5.12
CA ALA A 212 5.34 -1.49 -5.13
C ALA A 212 5.88 -2.68 -5.95
N MET A 213 7.18 -2.79 -6.20
CA MET A 213 7.76 -3.91 -6.94
C MET A 213 7.94 -5.15 -6.04
N GLY A 214 6.91 -5.99 -5.98
CA GLY A 214 6.93 -7.23 -5.20
C GLY A 214 7.60 -8.41 -5.89
N LEU A 215 8.00 -9.41 -5.11
CA LEU A 215 8.60 -10.65 -5.62
C LEU A 215 7.48 -11.57 -6.14
N PRO A 216 7.45 -11.97 -7.41
CA PRO A 216 6.47 -12.93 -7.90
C PRO A 216 6.56 -14.27 -7.15
N LYS A 217 5.40 -14.83 -6.82
CA LYS A 217 5.26 -16.12 -6.15
C LYS A 217 4.28 -16.98 -6.94
N ASP A 218 4.70 -18.21 -7.24
CA ASP A 218 3.89 -19.21 -7.96
C ASP A 218 3.31 -18.72 -9.31
N ASN A 219 3.94 -17.70 -9.92
CA ASN A 219 3.53 -17.10 -11.19
C ASN A 219 4.72 -17.00 -12.15
N PRO A 220 4.92 -17.99 -13.05
CA PRO A 220 6.09 -18.07 -13.91
C PRO A 220 6.14 -16.95 -14.95
N GLU A 221 4.99 -16.45 -15.41
CA GLU A 221 4.93 -15.34 -16.36
C GLU A 221 5.44 -14.05 -15.72
N MET A 222 5.00 -13.73 -14.51
CA MET A 222 5.54 -12.58 -13.76
C MET A 222 7.03 -12.74 -13.46
N ALA A 223 7.48 -13.94 -13.07
CA ALA A 223 8.89 -14.21 -12.81
C ALA A 223 9.77 -14.03 -14.05
N LYS A 224 9.27 -14.41 -15.24
CA LYS A 224 9.93 -14.20 -16.53
C LYS A 224 10.01 -12.72 -16.89
N LEU A 225 8.92 -11.98 -16.72
CA LEU A 225 8.83 -10.56 -17.12
C LEU A 225 9.60 -9.63 -16.18
N LEU A 226 9.73 -10.02 -14.90
CA LEU A 226 10.46 -9.25 -13.91
C LEU A 226 11.92 -9.10 -14.34
N PHE A 227 12.32 -7.86 -14.64
CA PHE A 227 13.64 -7.47 -15.13
C PHE A 227 13.97 -7.79 -16.59
N ALA A 228 13.07 -8.40 -17.37
CA ALA A 228 13.32 -8.84 -18.75
C ALA A 228 13.97 -7.77 -19.64
N PRO A 229 13.50 -6.49 -19.68
CA PRO A 229 14.09 -5.47 -20.54
C PRO A 229 15.57 -5.17 -20.28
N LEU A 230 16.07 -5.43 -19.07
CA LEU A 230 17.49 -5.24 -18.74
C LEU A 230 18.29 -6.51 -18.99
N VAL A 231 17.76 -7.64 -18.56
CA VAL A 231 18.54 -8.88 -18.45
C VAL A 231 18.59 -9.69 -19.74
N ASP A 232 17.58 -9.55 -20.59
CA ASP A 232 17.52 -10.21 -21.90
C ASP A 232 18.09 -9.32 -23.02
N ASN A 233 18.48 -8.08 -22.69
CA ASN A 233 19.06 -7.14 -23.64
C ASN A 233 20.56 -7.39 -23.81
N SER A 234 20.96 -7.81 -25.01
CA SER A 234 22.35 -8.17 -25.34
C SER A 234 23.32 -6.98 -25.22
N ALA A 235 22.88 -5.75 -25.51
CA ALA A 235 23.71 -4.56 -25.34
C ALA A 235 23.96 -4.26 -23.86
N VAL A 236 22.99 -4.51 -22.99
CA VAL A 236 23.18 -4.42 -21.53
C VAL A 236 24.11 -5.55 -21.05
N GLN A 237 23.89 -6.79 -21.48
CA GLN A 237 24.76 -7.94 -21.16
C GLN A 237 26.22 -7.72 -21.58
N ALA A 238 26.46 -7.04 -22.71
CA ALA A 238 27.81 -6.70 -23.15
C ALA A 238 28.53 -5.75 -22.16
N ARG A 239 27.78 -4.93 -21.42
CA ARG A 239 28.31 -3.89 -20.54
C ARG A 239 28.29 -4.24 -19.05
N TYR A 240 27.39 -5.14 -18.64
CA TYR A 240 27.11 -5.41 -17.23
C TYR A 240 27.11 -6.91 -16.92
N GLU A 241 27.52 -7.22 -15.70
CA GLU A 241 27.24 -8.50 -15.04
C GLU A 241 26.01 -8.36 -14.15
N PHE A 242 25.19 -9.40 -14.07
CA PHE A 242 23.96 -9.37 -13.28
C PHE A 242 24.07 -10.25 -12.04
N LYS A 243 23.63 -9.70 -10.91
CA LYS A 243 23.31 -10.47 -9.71
C LYS A 243 21.86 -10.20 -9.34
N ARG A 244 21.13 -11.23 -8.95
CA ARG A 244 19.73 -11.13 -8.49
C ARG A 244 19.58 -11.75 -7.12
N GLY A 245 18.57 -11.32 -6.40
CA GLY A 245 18.17 -11.94 -5.15
C GLY A 245 16.92 -11.30 -4.60
N THR A 246 16.70 -11.55 -3.32
CA THR A 246 15.55 -11.03 -2.58
C THR A 246 16.03 -10.36 -1.30
N ALA A 247 15.21 -9.46 -0.76
CA ALA A 247 15.44 -8.86 0.55
C ALA A 247 14.16 -8.97 1.38
N PRO A 248 14.25 -9.26 2.69
CA PRO A 248 13.08 -9.15 3.56
C PRO A 248 12.58 -7.70 3.57
N TYR A 249 11.27 -7.50 3.67
CA TYR A 249 10.71 -6.17 3.86
C TYR A 249 9.67 -6.14 4.97
N TYR A 250 9.57 -4.96 5.57
CA TYR A 250 8.66 -4.62 6.63
C TYR A 250 8.17 -3.20 6.37
N ASN A 251 6.90 -2.94 6.66
CA ASN A 251 6.29 -1.63 6.49
C ASN A 251 6.34 -1.10 5.03
N SER A 252 5.87 0.12 4.80
CA SER A 252 5.70 0.72 3.47
C SER A 252 6.99 1.37 2.93
N THR A 253 6.87 2.22 1.91
CA THR A 253 7.96 2.78 1.11
C THR A 253 9.06 3.39 1.96
N THR A 254 8.73 4.25 2.95
CA THR A 254 9.73 4.92 3.79
C THR A 254 10.62 3.95 4.55
N ALA A 255 10.07 2.84 5.05
CA ALA A 255 10.86 1.79 5.69
C ALA A 255 11.73 1.03 4.67
N GLY A 256 11.26 0.83 3.44
CA GLY A 256 12.07 0.37 2.33
C GLY A 256 13.25 1.30 2.02
N GLU A 257 13.03 2.62 2.06
CA GLU A 257 14.10 3.61 1.95
C GLU A 257 15.10 3.48 3.09
N ILE A 258 14.66 3.36 4.35
CA ILE A 258 15.57 3.18 5.50
C ILE A 258 16.34 1.86 5.39
N ARG A 259 15.69 0.77 4.95
CA ARG A 259 16.33 -0.54 4.72
C ARG A 259 17.51 -0.40 3.76
N GLU A 260 17.31 0.25 2.63
CA GLU A 260 18.34 0.35 1.58
C GLU A 260 19.34 1.49 1.80
N LEU A 261 18.91 2.62 2.33
CA LEU A 261 19.77 3.79 2.52
C LEU A 261 20.49 3.76 3.86
N CYS A 262 19.97 3.10 4.89
CA CYS A 262 20.55 3.14 6.23
C CYS A 262 20.96 1.78 6.79
N GLY A 263 20.64 0.67 6.08
CA GLY A 263 21.10 -0.65 6.50
C GLY A 263 20.50 -1.11 7.83
N ARG A 264 19.27 -0.68 8.14
CA ARG A 264 18.56 -1.06 9.38
C ARG A 264 17.05 -1.06 9.20
N TRP A 265 16.35 -1.71 10.12
CA TRP A 265 14.91 -1.51 10.29
C TRP A 265 14.63 -0.14 10.92
N GLY A 266 13.48 0.45 10.57
CA GLY A 266 13.03 1.72 11.14
C GLY A 266 12.07 2.46 10.21
N ASP A 267 11.78 3.71 10.59
CA ASP A 267 10.95 4.62 9.82
C ASP A 267 11.56 6.04 9.81
N TYR A 268 11.06 6.91 8.94
CA TYR A 268 11.62 8.25 8.72
C TYR A 268 11.42 9.22 9.91
N TYR A 269 10.49 8.92 10.83
CA TYR A 269 10.23 9.76 11.99
C TYR A 269 11.47 10.02 12.85
N ASP A 270 12.32 8.99 13.02
CA ASP A 270 13.57 9.09 13.78
C ASP A 270 14.58 10.06 13.14
N LEU A 271 14.39 10.39 11.86
CA LEU A 271 15.31 11.18 11.04
C LEU A 271 14.80 12.60 10.80
N LEU A 272 13.68 13.00 11.40
CA LEU A 272 13.16 14.37 11.28
C LEU A 272 14.05 15.37 12.05
N ASP A 273 14.43 15.00 13.27
CA ASP A 273 15.17 15.87 14.20
C ASP A 273 16.58 15.34 14.52
N ARG A 274 16.97 14.22 13.93
CA ARG A 274 18.27 13.57 14.16
C ARG A 274 18.96 13.23 12.84
N LYS A 275 20.27 13.46 12.81
CA LYS A 275 21.16 13.00 11.74
C LYS A 275 21.60 11.56 11.95
N ASP A 276 21.64 10.79 10.88
CA ASP A 276 22.18 9.44 10.86
C ASP A 276 23.32 9.36 9.86
N THR A 277 24.54 9.53 10.36
CA THR A 277 25.75 9.54 9.52
C THR A 277 26.25 8.14 9.14
N GLY A 278 25.56 7.10 9.61
CA GLY A 278 25.77 5.71 9.22
C GLY A 278 25.04 5.34 7.93
N CYS A 279 24.06 6.15 7.50
CA CYS A 279 23.37 5.92 6.24
C CYS A 279 24.31 6.08 5.04
N LEU A 280 24.07 5.27 4.00
CA LEU A 280 24.80 5.17 2.76
C LEU A 280 25.09 6.53 2.09
N PRO A 281 24.13 7.49 1.96
CA PRO A 281 24.46 8.79 1.37
C PRO A 281 25.54 9.53 2.19
N SER A 282 25.42 9.57 3.52
CA SER A 282 26.44 10.16 4.39
C SER A 282 27.79 9.46 4.28
N VAL A 283 27.79 8.13 4.22
CA VAL A 283 29.01 7.33 4.06
C VAL A 283 29.70 7.64 2.73
N LEU A 284 28.94 7.73 1.63
CA LEU A 284 29.47 8.00 0.29
C LEU A 284 29.91 9.46 0.13
N ALA A 285 29.19 10.41 0.73
CA ALA A 285 29.61 11.81 0.78
C ALA A 285 30.99 11.97 1.44
N LYS A 286 31.24 11.24 2.55
CA LYS A 286 32.57 11.20 3.20
C LYS A 286 33.66 10.57 2.33
N LYS A 287 33.29 9.72 1.37
CA LYS A 287 34.19 9.15 0.35
C LYS A 287 34.37 10.06 -0.88
N GLY A 288 33.81 11.27 -0.87
CA GLY A 288 33.97 12.26 -1.94
C GLY A 288 32.93 12.16 -3.07
N TYR A 289 31.87 11.37 -2.89
CA TYR A 289 30.77 11.31 -3.85
C TYR A 289 29.87 12.53 -3.73
N ASP A 290 29.40 13.05 -4.86
CA ASP A 290 28.21 13.90 -4.88
C ASP A 290 26.99 13.04 -4.53
N THR A 291 26.10 13.52 -3.66
CA THR A 291 24.89 12.77 -3.26
C THR A 291 23.63 13.48 -3.73
N LEU A 292 22.84 12.77 -4.56
CA LEU A 292 21.60 13.28 -5.14
C LEU A 292 20.46 12.31 -4.86
N ALA A 293 19.38 12.81 -4.27
CA ALA A 293 18.10 12.10 -4.19
C ALA A 293 17.12 12.64 -5.24
N MET A 294 16.40 11.72 -5.88
CA MET A 294 15.37 11.99 -6.87
C MET A 294 14.09 11.28 -6.44
N HIS A 295 12.94 11.96 -6.49
CA HIS A 295 11.64 11.33 -6.32
C HIS A 295 10.59 11.95 -7.24
N SER A 296 9.82 11.13 -7.94
CA SER A 296 8.86 11.59 -8.96
C SER A 296 7.63 12.31 -8.38
N PHE A 297 7.50 12.40 -7.05
CA PHE A 297 6.43 13.13 -6.35
C PHE A 297 6.97 14.32 -5.54
N THR A 298 6.09 14.99 -4.78
CA THR A 298 6.47 16.13 -3.93
C THR A 298 7.32 15.71 -2.72
N GLY A 299 8.30 16.54 -2.37
CA GLY A 299 9.20 16.29 -1.24
C GLY A 299 8.62 16.58 0.14
N SER A 300 7.52 17.33 0.21
CA SER A 300 6.74 17.51 1.43
C SER A 300 6.08 16.21 1.91
N PHE A 301 5.77 15.29 0.99
CA PHE A 301 5.15 14.01 1.33
C PHE A 301 6.16 13.13 2.08
N PHE A 302 5.75 12.65 3.25
CA PHE A 302 6.63 12.04 4.26
C PHE A 302 7.85 12.89 4.64
N LYS A 303 7.74 14.23 4.53
CA LYS A 303 8.76 15.20 4.95
C LYS A 303 10.17 14.91 4.38
N ARG A 304 10.27 14.34 3.17
CA ARG A 304 11.57 13.99 2.55
C ARG A 304 12.48 15.19 2.38
N GLU A 305 11.93 16.38 2.16
CA GLU A 305 12.69 17.64 2.17
C GLU A 305 13.47 17.87 3.48
N GLN A 306 12.91 17.42 4.61
CA GLN A 306 13.48 17.57 5.95
C GLN A 306 14.49 16.46 6.26
N TRP A 307 14.16 15.18 6.03
CA TRP A 307 15.01 14.07 6.52
C TRP A 307 16.06 13.57 5.52
N TYR A 308 15.90 13.79 4.20
CA TYR A 308 16.96 13.44 3.23
C TYR A 308 18.31 14.12 3.53
N PRO A 309 18.37 15.42 3.90
CA PRO A 309 19.61 16.06 4.35
C PRO A 309 20.21 15.39 5.61
N ASN A 310 19.37 14.89 6.51
CA ASN A 310 19.80 14.28 7.76
C ASN A 310 20.50 12.93 7.58
N ILE A 311 20.29 12.27 6.43
CA ILE A 311 20.99 11.04 6.03
C ILE A 311 22.11 11.27 5.01
N GLY A 312 22.35 12.52 4.59
CA GLY A 312 23.53 12.90 3.82
C GLY A 312 23.30 13.17 2.33
N PHE A 313 22.06 13.37 1.88
CA PHE A 313 21.81 13.89 0.53
C PHE A 313 22.06 15.40 0.47
N ALA A 314 23.03 15.81 -0.34
CA ALA A 314 23.38 17.21 -0.55
C ALA A 314 22.41 17.90 -1.53
N LYS A 315 21.98 17.18 -2.57
CA LYS A 315 21.03 17.65 -3.58
C LYS A 315 19.78 16.77 -3.56
N ARG A 316 18.62 17.38 -3.79
CA ARG A 316 17.32 16.67 -3.89
C ARG A 316 16.53 17.28 -5.03
N GLU A 317 15.89 16.45 -5.82
CA GLU A 317 14.98 16.86 -6.89
C GLU A 317 13.68 16.07 -6.79
N PHE A 318 12.57 16.80 -6.84
CA PHE A 318 11.24 16.25 -6.69
C PHE A 318 10.45 16.38 -8.00
N GLY A 319 9.21 15.87 -8.03
CA GLY A 319 8.42 15.81 -9.27
C GLY A 319 8.30 17.14 -10.02
N LYS A 320 8.23 18.27 -9.31
CA LYS A 320 8.23 19.61 -9.94
C LYS A 320 9.53 19.93 -10.67
N ASP A 321 10.67 19.56 -10.09
CA ASP A 321 11.99 19.77 -10.69
C ASP A 321 12.15 18.89 -11.93
N MET A 322 11.72 17.63 -11.85
CA MET A 322 11.75 16.69 -12.98
C MET A 322 10.87 17.16 -14.13
N MET A 323 9.67 17.67 -13.84
CA MET A 323 8.78 18.23 -14.86
C MET A 323 9.37 19.49 -15.49
N LYS A 324 10.01 20.37 -14.69
CA LYS A 324 10.73 21.53 -15.19
C LYS A 324 11.92 21.13 -16.08
N ALA A 325 12.54 19.98 -15.80
CA ALA A 325 13.59 19.38 -16.60
C ALA A 325 13.07 18.59 -17.83
N GLY A 326 11.78 18.65 -18.13
CA GLY A 326 11.19 18.11 -19.36
C GLY A 326 10.43 16.79 -19.21
N ALA A 327 10.34 16.21 -18.01
CA ALA A 327 9.45 15.07 -17.80
C ALA A 327 7.99 15.49 -17.92
N GLU A 328 7.19 14.68 -18.58
CA GLU A 328 5.75 14.83 -18.61
C GLU A 328 5.13 14.55 -17.24
N LYS A 329 3.90 15.03 -17.08
CA LYS A 329 3.07 14.71 -15.92
C LYS A 329 2.33 13.40 -16.16
N CYS A 330 2.46 12.49 -15.21
CA CYS A 330 1.68 11.27 -15.09
C CYS A 330 0.70 11.39 -13.93
N GLY A 331 -0.47 10.77 -14.06
CA GLY A 331 -1.51 10.76 -13.02
C GLY A 331 -1.37 9.58 -12.06
N GLY A 332 -2.50 8.99 -11.70
CA GLY A 332 -2.62 8.04 -10.59
C GLY A 332 -3.25 8.67 -9.35
N VAL A 333 -3.20 7.95 -8.24
CA VAL A 333 -3.58 8.47 -6.91
C VAL A 333 -2.64 9.58 -6.47
N PHE A 334 -1.35 9.46 -6.83
CA PHE A 334 -0.29 10.42 -6.60
C PHE A 334 0.25 10.95 -7.93
N PRO A 335 -0.32 12.05 -8.48
CA PRO A 335 0.14 12.61 -9.75
C PRO A 335 1.55 13.21 -9.62
N GLY A 336 2.47 12.81 -10.50
CA GLY A 336 3.87 13.22 -10.45
C GLY A 336 4.53 13.25 -11.82
N ALA A 337 5.86 13.28 -11.84
CA ALA A 337 6.62 13.10 -13.07
C ALA A 337 6.46 11.66 -13.59
N CYS A 338 6.48 11.49 -14.92
CA CYS A 338 6.41 10.18 -15.53
C CYS A 338 7.73 9.40 -15.35
N ASP A 339 7.70 8.30 -14.61
CA ASP A 339 8.90 7.50 -14.27
C ASP A 339 9.62 6.98 -15.51
N ARG A 340 8.89 6.63 -16.58
CA ARG A 340 9.45 6.20 -17.87
C ARG A 340 10.39 7.22 -18.54
N GLN A 341 10.39 8.47 -18.10
CA GLN A 341 11.26 9.55 -18.62
C GLN A 341 12.40 9.93 -17.68
N ILE A 342 12.42 9.40 -16.45
CA ILE A 342 13.45 9.74 -15.47
C ILE A 342 14.82 9.10 -15.76
N PRO A 343 14.93 7.88 -16.34
CA PRO A 343 16.23 7.34 -16.75
C PRO A 343 17.05 8.29 -17.64
N GLN A 344 16.41 9.00 -18.57
CA GLN A 344 17.07 10.02 -19.41
C GLN A 344 17.65 11.16 -18.56
N GLN A 345 16.91 11.65 -17.56
CA GLN A 345 17.40 12.70 -16.67
C GLN A 345 18.53 12.21 -15.78
N ILE A 346 18.47 10.96 -15.29
CA ILE A 346 19.56 10.31 -14.56
C ILE A 346 20.82 10.30 -15.43
N ALA A 347 20.72 9.80 -16.67
CA ALA A 347 21.85 9.73 -17.59
C ALA A 347 22.47 11.10 -17.86
N ALA A 348 21.64 12.12 -18.14
CA ALA A 348 22.11 13.49 -18.34
C ALA A 348 22.88 14.04 -17.13
N LYS A 349 22.42 13.77 -15.91
CA LYS A 349 23.09 14.20 -14.68
C LYS A 349 24.42 13.48 -14.45
N LEU A 350 24.47 12.17 -14.72
CA LEU A 350 25.72 11.41 -14.59
C LEU A 350 26.76 11.87 -15.62
N LYS A 351 26.35 12.08 -16.88
CA LYS A 351 27.23 12.60 -17.94
C LYS A 351 27.79 13.99 -17.63
N ALA A 352 27.00 14.85 -16.99
CA ALA A 352 27.42 16.20 -16.60
C ALA A 352 28.20 16.26 -15.27
N ALA A 353 28.30 15.14 -14.53
CA ALA A 353 28.92 15.13 -13.22
C ALA A 353 30.45 15.23 -13.31
N GLN A 354 31.04 16.11 -12.50
CA GLN A 354 32.50 16.28 -12.41
C GLN A 354 33.15 15.36 -11.35
N LYS A 355 32.33 14.67 -10.57
CA LYS A 355 32.72 13.77 -9.48
C LYS A 355 31.89 12.49 -9.57
N PRO A 356 32.37 11.37 -9.02
CA PRO A 356 31.51 10.20 -8.84
C PRO A 356 30.27 10.61 -8.03
N THR A 357 29.11 10.07 -8.40
CA THR A 357 27.81 10.48 -7.87
C THR A 357 27.11 9.26 -7.33
N PHE A 358 26.63 9.37 -6.09
CA PHE A 358 25.61 8.48 -5.57
C PHE A 358 24.24 9.10 -5.88
N LEU A 359 23.55 8.49 -6.83
CA LEU A 359 22.22 8.91 -7.25
C LEU A 359 21.20 7.90 -6.72
N TYR A 360 20.29 8.38 -5.88
CA TYR A 360 19.16 7.63 -5.39
C TYR A 360 17.89 8.09 -6.12
N TRP A 361 17.10 7.17 -6.63
CA TRP A 361 15.78 7.46 -7.22
C TRP A 361 14.69 6.59 -6.59
N LEU A 362 13.63 7.24 -6.11
CA LEU A 362 12.37 6.61 -5.74
C LEU A 362 11.32 6.83 -6.82
N THR A 363 10.85 5.75 -7.45
CA THR A 363 9.79 5.79 -8.46
C THR A 363 8.42 6.08 -7.82
N LEU A 364 7.35 6.21 -8.62
CA LEU A 364 6.01 6.61 -8.14
C LEU A 364 4.85 5.95 -8.88
N ASN A 365 4.91 5.87 -10.20
CA ASN A 365 3.74 5.67 -11.07
C ASN A 365 3.12 4.27 -10.94
N SER A 366 3.87 3.29 -10.41
CA SER A 366 3.40 1.94 -10.09
C SER A 366 2.63 1.85 -8.77
N HIS A 367 2.47 2.96 -8.02
CA HIS A 367 1.66 3.01 -6.81
C HIS A 367 0.20 2.64 -7.11
N LEU A 368 -0.39 1.80 -6.26
CA LEU A 368 -1.73 1.26 -6.46
C LEU A 368 -2.88 2.20 -6.07
N PRO A 369 -4.07 1.99 -6.65
CA PRO A 369 -4.32 1.20 -7.87
C PRO A 369 -3.68 1.86 -9.10
N VAL A 370 -3.39 1.07 -10.14
CA VAL A 370 -2.92 1.59 -11.43
C VAL A 370 -4.12 1.83 -12.35
N PRO A 371 -4.59 3.08 -12.50
CA PRO A 371 -5.73 3.38 -13.34
C PRO A 371 -5.38 3.25 -14.83
N SER A 372 -6.39 3.05 -15.67
CA SER A 372 -6.26 3.25 -17.11
C SER A 372 -6.07 4.74 -17.46
N GLY A 373 -5.40 5.02 -18.57
CA GLY A 373 -5.13 6.37 -19.04
C GLY A 373 -4.14 7.15 -18.16
N LEU A 374 -4.44 8.44 -17.93
CA LEU A 374 -3.64 9.36 -17.10
C LEU A 374 -2.15 9.44 -17.46
N ASN A 375 -1.84 9.25 -18.75
CA ASN A 375 -0.48 9.25 -19.31
C ASN A 375 0.45 8.13 -18.78
N LEU A 376 -0.10 7.09 -18.14
CA LEU A 376 0.69 6.00 -17.54
C LEU A 376 1.19 4.96 -18.56
N ASN A 377 0.72 5.02 -19.82
CA ASN A 377 1.05 4.06 -20.88
C ASN A 377 0.71 2.58 -20.56
N VAL A 378 -0.43 2.38 -19.88
CA VAL A 378 -0.85 1.07 -19.36
C VAL A 378 -2.07 0.47 -20.07
N ASP A 379 -2.71 1.20 -20.98
CA ASP A 379 -3.97 0.75 -21.58
C ASP A 379 -3.77 -0.48 -22.48
N ASN A 380 -2.63 -0.51 -23.19
CA ASN A 380 -2.15 -1.63 -24.01
C ASN A 380 -1.11 -2.47 -23.24
N CYS A 381 -1.39 -2.83 -21.98
CA CYS A 381 -0.43 -3.62 -21.19
C CYS A 381 -0.24 -5.06 -21.71
N GLU A 382 -1.11 -5.56 -22.59
CA GLU A 382 -0.96 -6.84 -23.29
C GLU A 382 0.29 -6.91 -24.17
N ARG A 383 0.89 -5.76 -24.53
CA ARG A 383 2.22 -5.69 -25.14
C ARG A 383 3.30 -6.34 -24.26
N VAL A 384 3.09 -6.36 -22.95
CA VAL A 384 3.96 -7.03 -21.99
C VAL A 384 3.52 -8.48 -21.81
N SER A 385 2.22 -8.71 -21.57
CA SER A 385 1.67 -10.06 -21.49
C SER A 385 0.17 -10.10 -21.70
N ALA A 386 -0.27 -10.82 -22.73
CA ALA A 386 -1.68 -11.12 -22.96
C ALA A 386 -2.28 -11.97 -21.83
N PHE A 387 -1.50 -12.87 -21.23
CA PHE A 387 -1.93 -13.68 -20.09
C PHE A 387 -2.21 -12.80 -18.87
N LEU A 388 -1.30 -11.91 -18.50
CA LEU A 388 -1.55 -11.00 -17.38
C LEU A 388 -2.72 -10.06 -17.67
N LYS A 389 -2.92 -9.62 -18.91
CA LYS A 389 -4.10 -8.80 -19.26
C LYS A 389 -5.42 -9.54 -19.00
N ALA A 390 -5.47 -10.83 -19.35
CA ALA A 390 -6.66 -11.65 -19.20
C ALA A 390 -6.94 -12.03 -17.74
N GLU A 391 -5.93 -12.52 -17.02
CA GLU A 391 -6.10 -13.11 -15.68
C GLU A 391 -5.86 -12.09 -14.55
N TYR A 392 -4.96 -11.12 -14.78
CA TYR A 392 -4.47 -10.19 -13.75
C TYR A 392 -4.34 -8.74 -14.26
N PRO A 393 -5.43 -8.10 -14.73
CA PRO A 393 -5.35 -6.84 -15.49
C PRO A 393 -4.68 -5.69 -14.72
N GLN A 394 -4.78 -5.64 -13.39
CA GLN A 394 -4.06 -4.62 -12.61
C GLN A 394 -2.56 -4.90 -12.53
N ILE A 395 -2.15 -6.16 -12.38
CA ILE A 395 -0.74 -6.58 -12.42
C ILE A 395 -0.15 -6.31 -13.81
N CYS A 396 -0.90 -6.60 -14.88
CA CYS A 396 -0.50 -6.29 -16.25
C CYS A 396 -0.12 -4.81 -16.43
N ARG A 397 -0.98 -3.89 -15.96
CA ARG A 397 -0.71 -2.45 -16.00
C ARG A 397 0.51 -2.07 -15.18
N GLN A 398 0.66 -2.63 -13.99
CA GLN A 398 1.82 -2.36 -13.14
C GLN A 398 3.13 -2.87 -13.79
N PHE A 399 3.13 -4.06 -14.37
CA PHE A 399 4.27 -4.60 -15.12
C PHE A 399 4.57 -3.82 -16.39
N ALA A 400 3.58 -3.21 -17.04
CA ALA A 400 3.81 -2.27 -18.14
C ALA A 400 4.61 -1.03 -17.70
N ILE A 401 4.38 -0.51 -16.50
CA ILE A 401 5.17 0.58 -15.93
C ILE A 401 6.60 0.12 -15.63
N TYR A 402 6.77 -1.05 -14.99
CA TYR A 402 8.11 -1.62 -14.74
C TYR A 402 8.88 -1.84 -16.04
N HIS A 403 8.20 -2.37 -17.05
CA HIS A 403 8.77 -2.58 -18.38
C HIS A 403 9.25 -1.26 -18.98
N ASP A 404 8.42 -0.21 -18.96
CA ASP A 404 8.79 1.09 -19.57
C ASP A 404 9.98 1.76 -18.86
N ILE A 405 10.02 1.71 -17.53
CA ILE A 405 11.17 2.22 -16.75
C ILE A 405 12.44 1.47 -17.13
N GLN A 406 12.37 0.14 -17.21
CA GLN A 406 13.53 -0.72 -17.46
C GLN A 406 14.00 -0.65 -18.92
N THR A 407 13.09 -0.50 -19.88
CA THR A 407 13.43 -0.25 -21.29
C THR A 407 14.12 1.09 -21.44
N ALA A 408 13.56 2.18 -20.87
CA ALA A 408 14.20 3.49 -20.90
C ALA A 408 15.56 3.49 -20.20
N LEU A 409 15.71 2.73 -19.10
CA LEU A 409 17.00 2.55 -18.45
C LEU A 409 17.99 1.78 -19.34
N ALA A 410 17.56 0.71 -20.01
CA ALA A 410 18.39 -0.06 -20.93
C ALA A 410 18.93 0.81 -22.08
N ASP A 411 18.09 1.67 -22.66
CA ASP A 411 18.48 2.58 -23.73
C ASP A 411 19.59 3.54 -23.27
N GLU A 412 19.43 4.15 -22.10
CA GLU A 412 20.41 5.10 -21.57
C GLU A 412 21.72 4.45 -21.16
N ILE A 413 21.68 3.30 -20.46
CA ILE A 413 22.90 2.67 -19.91
C ILE A 413 23.73 1.95 -20.99
N THR A 414 23.16 1.75 -22.18
CA THR A 414 23.85 1.15 -23.32
C THR A 414 24.46 2.19 -24.26
N ALA A 415 24.02 3.46 -24.19
CA ALA A 415 24.57 4.56 -24.96
C ALA A 415 26.10 4.70 -24.75
N SER A 416 26.84 4.90 -25.84
CA SER A 416 28.31 4.86 -25.84
C SER A 416 28.95 5.92 -24.93
N ASP A 417 28.27 7.03 -24.70
CA ASP A 417 28.67 8.14 -23.84
C ASP A 417 28.15 8.01 -22.38
N PHE A 418 27.44 6.93 -22.04
CA PHE A 418 27.00 6.69 -20.67
C PHE A 418 28.20 6.32 -19.78
N PRO A 419 28.44 7.05 -18.68
CA PRO A 419 29.61 6.88 -17.83
C PRO A 419 29.58 5.54 -17.08
N ASP A 420 30.71 5.14 -16.51
CA ASP A 420 30.76 3.92 -15.69
C ASP A 420 29.93 4.11 -14.40
N ALA A 421 28.90 3.28 -14.26
CA ALA A 421 28.01 3.29 -13.11
C ALA A 421 27.62 1.87 -12.73
N ASP A 422 27.63 1.55 -11.43
CA ASP A 422 26.99 0.33 -10.92
C ASP A 422 25.54 0.69 -10.53
N ILE A 423 24.56 -0.13 -10.91
CA ILE A 423 23.12 0.18 -10.79
C ILE A 423 22.40 -0.93 -10.03
N LEU A 424 21.68 -0.58 -8.97
CA LEU A 424 20.86 -1.49 -8.18
C LEU A 424 19.39 -1.09 -8.25
N LEU A 425 18.54 -2.00 -8.72
CA LEU A 425 17.09 -1.89 -8.67
C LEU A 425 16.56 -2.79 -7.56
N VAL A 426 15.67 -2.27 -6.72
CA VAL A 426 15.08 -3.03 -5.61
C VAL A 426 13.65 -2.58 -5.36
N GLY A 427 12.76 -3.53 -5.06
CA GLY A 427 11.41 -3.18 -4.62
C GLY A 427 11.41 -2.64 -3.20
N ASP A 428 10.56 -1.66 -2.91
CA ASP A 428 10.33 -1.24 -1.53
C ASP A 428 9.49 -2.29 -0.77
N HIS A 429 8.39 -2.72 -1.38
CA HIS A 429 7.42 -3.68 -0.86
C HIS A 429 6.60 -4.37 -1.94
N MET A 430 5.83 -5.40 -1.56
CA MET A 430 4.84 -5.97 -2.48
C MET A 430 3.67 -5.00 -2.74
N PRO A 431 3.00 -5.07 -3.90
CA PRO A 431 1.83 -4.26 -4.15
C PRO A 431 0.66 -4.63 -3.22
N PRO A 432 0.07 -3.66 -2.48
CA PRO A 432 -1.06 -3.92 -1.58
C PRO A 432 -2.40 -4.00 -2.33
N TYR A 433 -2.53 -4.90 -3.32
CA TYR A 433 -3.76 -5.07 -4.11
C TYR A 433 -4.96 -5.34 -3.20
N PHE A 434 -6.08 -4.65 -3.41
CA PHE A 434 -7.33 -4.98 -2.71
C PHE A 434 -7.79 -6.40 -3.04
N ASP A 435 -7.75 -6.80 -4.31
CA ASP A 435 -8.12 -8.14 -4.71
C ASP A 435 -7.09 -9.20 -4.26
N ARG A 436 -7.58 -10.22 -3.56
CA ARG A 436 -6.77 -11.34 -3.09
C ARG A 436 -6.16 -12.13 -4.25
N HIS A 437 -6.89 -12.30 -5.36
CA HIS A 437 -6.40 -13.06 -6.52
C HIS A 437 -5.12 -12.47 -7.10
N HIS A 438 -5.06 -11.13 -7.21
CA HIS A 438 -3.85 -10.39 -7.57
C HIS A 438 -2.80 -10.43 -6.45
N ARG A 439 -3.19 -10.21 -5.19
CA ARG A 439 -2.23 -10.11 -4.07
C ARG A 439 -1.47 -11.42 -3.82
N THR A 440 -2.09 -12.58 -4.00
CA THR A 440 -1.46 -13.88 -3.76
C THR A 440 -0.40 -14.25 -4.80
N GLN A 441 -0.25 -13.46 -5.87
CA GLN A 441 0.80 -13.64 -6.88
C GLN A 441 2.17 -13.12 -6.42
N PHE A 442 2.27 -12.59 -5.19
CA PHE A 442 3.50 -12.03 -4.64
C PHE A 442 3.89 -12.69 -3.32
N ASP A 443 5.19 -12.79 -3.08
CA ASP A 443 5.73 -13.20 -1.79
C ASP A 443 5.40 -12.14 -0.72
N PRO A 444 4.83 -12.55 0.42
CA PRO A 444 4.41 -11.61 1.45
C PRO A 444 5.56 -11.01 2.26
N GLY A 445 6.74 -11.65 2.29
CA GLY A 445 7.85 -11.28 3.17
C GLY A 445 9.05 -10.67 2.45
N HIS A 446 9.13 -10.80 1.13
CA HIS A 446 10.31 -10.42 0.36
C HIS A 446 10.00 -9.59 -0.88
N VAL A 447 10.97 -8.77 -1.24
CA VAL A 447 11.02 -7.98 -2.48
C VAL A 447 12.19 -8.44 -3.34
N PRO A 448 12.10 -8.32 -4.68
CA PRO A 448 13.18 -8.69 -5.57
C PRO A 448 14.17 -7.54 -5.72
N TRP A 449 15.41 -7.88 -6.05
CA TRP A 449 16.39 -6.91 -6.52
C TRP A 449 17.22 -7.44 -7.68
N LEU A 450 17.68 -6.51 -8.52
CA LEU A 450 18.61 -6.73 -9.61
C LEU A 450 19.77 -5.76 -9.49
N TYR A 451 20.97 -6.32 -9.44
CA TYR A 451 22.21 -5.57 -9.46
C TYR A 451 22.91 -5.71 -10.82
N LEU A 452 23.14 -4.58 -11.49
CA LEU A 452 23.91 -4.44 -12.70
C LEU A 452 25.29 -3.91 -12.32
N ARG A 453 26.28 -4.81 -12.23
CA ARG A 453 27.66 -4.45 -11.99
C ARG A 453 28.33 -4.10 -13.32
N ARG A 454 28.92 -2.91 -13.43
CA ARG A 454 29.69 -2.54 -14.62
C ARG A 454 30.91 -3.43 -14.74
N LYS A 455 31.06 -4.08 -15.90
CA LYS A 455 32.26 -4.87 -16.25
C LYS A 455 33.48 -3.95 -16.29
N ASP A 456 34.54 -4.34 -15.60
CA ASP A 456 35.79 -3.57 -15.60
C ASP A 456 36.49 -3.76 -16.98
N GLU A 457 37.36 -2.85 -17.40
CA GLU A 457 38.06 -2.91 -18.71
C GLU A 457 38.76 -4.25 -18.98
N ALA A 458 39.29 -4.89 -17.93
CA ALA A 458 39.93 -6.20 -18.01
C ALA A 458 38.95 -7.34 -18.35
N ASP A 459 37.69 -7.24 -17.90
CA ASP A 459 36.66 -8.26 -18.13
C ASP A 459 36.09 -8.19 -19.56
N LYS A 460 36.19 -7.02 -20.21
CA LYS A 460 35.79 -6.83 -21.62
C LYS A 460 36.71 -7.58 -22.60
N ASN A 461 37.98 -7.78 -22.23
CA ASN A 461 38.99 -8.46 -23.06
C ASN A 461 39.02 -9.99 -22.87
N ALA A 462 38.23 -10.52 -21.93
CA ALA A 462 38.14 -11.95 -21.63
C ALA A 462 36.98 -12.67 -22.36
N ALA A 463 36.21 -11.96 -23.20
CA ALA A 463 35.19 -12.59 -24.04
C ALA A 463 35.85 -13.49 -25.11
N PRO A 464 35.36 -14.72 -25.34
CA PRO A 464 35.92 -15.59 -26.37
C PRO A 464 35.68 -14.97 -27.74
N ARG A 465 36.75 -14.90 -28.54
CA ARG A 465 36.72 -14.50 -29.95
C ARG A 465 35.87 -15.43 -30.80
#